data_AF-A0A1I5BUA7-F1
#
_entry.id   AF-A0A1I5BUA7-F1
#
_cell.length_a   1.000
_cell.length_b   1.000
_cell.length_c   1.000
_cell.angle_alpha   90.00
_cell.angle_beta   90.00
_cell.angle_gamma   90.00
#
_symmetry.space_group_name_H-M   'P 1'
#
loop_
_entity.id
_entity.type
_entity.pdbx_description
1 polymer ?
#
loop_
_entity_poly.entity_id
_entity_poly.type
_entity_poly.pdbx_seq_one_letter_code
_entity_poly.pdbx_strand_id
1 'polypeptide(L)'
;MKKIIVLALAAMMLMGCKKEESEPIEMKEEVVTEANEDAVEKESRYAHEELDAYSEVLSEHLKDTKDGFSATLINIDDDDYYELAMFDGDAKADGAYLYTYKDGEAIDMATDGFPFYGSYGQLNYVPNSGYFSYDYDGNGGDDCGDFMFFAFSLKDGKVENLCSLEQVFYYDDSIADVFSNHDKEISESEYNELYQKYWYDYISDDLKDLTYYNGYMITSEDEIEAFLSENDVDEIEVSYSDEDIKAMSPDELFEAFCNGDVEGQYIDENGDSYPYNLDGYEIDGYDVNNSLTVGEPVDVDNDGELEYELISPMYGSMFFDCKDGTVTLIAQGEGTAAICSCTTYDGATWIVHRDTTHAGRRMYFLDKYNGDLQIVDSINLYWETEDYNEDSPKTYYFNDQVITEEEYNSYYQAIFEY
;
A
#
# COMPACT_ATOMS: atom_id res chain seq x y z
N MET A 1 6.51 -1.16 -6.95
CA MET A 1 7.28 -0.52 -8.04
C MET A 1 8.61 0.04 -7.50
N LYS A 2 9.76 -0.21 -8.13
CA LYS A 2 11.04 0.41 -7.71
C LYS A 2 11.02 1.90 -8.07
N LYS A 3 10.93 2.79 -7.08
CA LYS A 3 11.05 4.25 -7.27
C LYS A 3 12.34 4.57 -8.03
N ILE A 4 12.23 5.21 -9.20
CA ILE A 4 13.35 5.60 -10.05
C ILE A 4 13.92 6.91 -9.50
N ILE A 5 15.06 6.85 -8.80
CA ILE A 5 15.76 8.05 -8.34
C ILE A 5 16.71 8.55 -9.44
N VAL A 6 16.42 9.71 -10.02
CA VAL A 6 17.37 10.47 -10.84
C VAL A 6 18.12 11.48 -9.95
N LEU A 7 19.41 11.22 -9.72
CA LEU A 7 20.31 12.14 -9.00
C LEU A 7 20.53 13.45 -9.78
N ALA A 8 20.06 14.57 -9.24
CA ALA A 8 20.45 15.91 -9.68
C ALA A 8 21.65 16.43 -8.85
N LEU A 9 22.84 16.43 -9.44
CA LEU A 9 24.04 17.07 -8.89
C LEU A 9 23.93 18.61 -9.01
N ALA A 10 23.90 19.32 -7.87
CA ALA A 10 24.10 20.77 -7.83
C ALA A 10 25.39 21.14 -7.08
N ALA A 11 26.34 21.69 -7.82
CA ALA A 11 27.63 22.17 -7.34
C ALA A 11 27.57 23.60 -6.79
N MET A 12 28.10 23.85 -5.59
CA MET A 12 28.46 25.17 -5.02
C MET A 12 29.20 24.90 -3.68
N MET A 13 30.30 25.50 -3.23
CA MET A 13 31.21 26.58 -3.63
C MET A 13 32.60 26.30 -3.00
N LEU A 14 33.69 26.80 -3.59
CA LEU A 14 34.97 26.98 -2.89
C LEU A 14 35.50 28.39 -3.16
N MET A 15 35.39 29.29 -2.19
CA MET A 15 36.15 30.53 -2.13
C MET A 15 37.05 30.55 -0.89
N GLY A 16 38.30 30.20 -1.14
CA GLY A 16 39.51 30.94 -0.76
C GLY A 16 39.61 31.64 0.60
N CYS A 17 40.37 30.99 1.49
CA CYS A 17 41.09 31.47 2.66
C CYS A 17 41.47 32.96 2.73
N LYS A 18 41.41 33.53 3.95
CA LYS A 18 42.48 34.38 4.49
C LYS A 18 42.59 34.27 6.02
N LYS A 19 43.86 34.27 6.46
CA LYS A 19 44.42 34.01 7.79
C LYS A 19 44.89 35.33 8.40
N GLU A 20 44.79 35.51 9.73
CA GLU A 20 45.68 36.35 10.57
C GLU A 20 45.37 36.05 12.05
N GLU A 21 46.25 35.34 12.78
CA GLU A 21 47.22 35.84 13.79
C GLU A 21 46.56 36.26 15.12
N SER A 22 46.49 35.38 16.14
CA SER A 22 47.47 35.05 17.19
C SER A 22 47.63 36.08 18.31
N GLU A 23 47.45 35.67 19.58
CA GLU A 23 48.38 35.86 20.71
C GLU A 23 47.91 35.06 21.97
N PRO A 24 48.81 34.67 22.91
CA PRO A 24 48.66 33.45 23.70
C PRO A 24 48.67 33.66 25.24
N ILE A 25 48.68 32.53 25.97
CA ILE A 25 49.25 32.30 27.33
C ILE A 25 48.29 32.44 28.54
N GLU A 26 47.96 31.32 29.19
CA GLU A 26 48.55 30.90 30.48
C GLU A 26 48.09 29.49 30.87
N MET A 27 49.04 28.57 31.05
CA MET A 27 48.83 27.29 31.72
C MET A 27 48.84 27.50 33.24
N LYS A 28 47.88 26.89 33.94
CA LYS A 28 48.03 26.48 35.33
C LYS A 28 47.52 25.06 35.51
N GLU A 29 48.47 24.14 35.69
CA GLU A 29 48.32 22.88 36.46
C GLU A 29 47.87 23.26 37.91
N GLU A 30 47.14 22.49 38.70
CA GLU A 30 46.96 21.04 38.75
C GLU A 30 45.85 20.66 39.79
N VAL A 31 45.31 19.44 39.62
CA VAL A 31 44.63 18.51 40.57
C VAL A 31 43.19 18.81 41.08
N VAL A 32 42.23 17.94 40.74
CA VAL A 32 41.67 16.83 41.58
C VAL A 32 40.29 16.36 41.05
N THR A 33 40.24 15.08 40.65
CA THR A 33 39.14 14.06 40.63
C THR A 33 37.87 14.18 39.77
N GLU A 34 37.67 13.07 39.06
CA GLU A 34 36.42 12.31 38.82
C GLU A 34 35.44 12.78 37.73
N ALA A 35 35.16 11.80 36.87
CA ALA A 35 33.98 11.58 36.01
C ALA A 35 33.69 12.63 34.93
N ASN A 36 34.07 12.29 33.70
CA ASN A 36 33.21 12.49 32.54
C ASN A 36 33.60 11.44 31.49
N GLU A 37 32.92 10.30 31.51
CA GLU A 37 32.75 9.52 30.29
C GLU A 37 31.79 10.36 29.43
N ASP A 38 32.37 11.13 28.52
CA ASP A 38 31.61 11.78 27.47
C ASP A 38 30.91 10.67 26.68
N ALA A 39 29.58 10.63 26.76
CA ALA A 39 28.75 9.84 25.87
C ALA A 39 29.08 10.30 24.44
N VAL A 40 29.70 9.41 23.68
CA VAL A 40 29.83 9.58 22.24
C VAL A 40 28.41 9.52 21.71
N GLU A 41 27.88 10.63 21.18
CA GLU A 41 26.66 10.63 20.37
C GLU A 41 26.89 9.58 19.27
N LYS A 42 26.17 8.46 19.35
CA LYS A 42 26.19 7.41 18.35
C LYS A 42 25.47 8.02 17.15
N GLU A 43 26.21 8.34 16.08
CA GLU A 43 25.59 8.75 14.82
C GLU A 43 24.60 7.65 14.39
N SER A 44 23.36 8.04 14.13
CA SER A 44 22.32 7.10 13.73
C SER A 44 22.66 6.47 12.36
N ARG A 45 22.36 5.18 12.20
CA ARG A 45 22.54 4.46 10.92
C ARG A 45 21.45 4.82 9.91
N TYR A 46 20.32 5.33 10.39
CA TYR A 46 19.11 5.63 9.65
C TYR A 46 18.79 7.13 9.75
N ALA A 47 17.99 7.66 8.83
CA ALA A 47 17.43 9.01 8.93
C ALA A 47 16.42 9.12 10.09
N HIS A 48 15.63 8.06 10.30
CA HIS A 48 14.74 7.87 11.43
C HIS A 48 15.48 7.21 12.61
N GLU A 49 15.64 7.95 13.73
CA GLU A 49 16.48 7.51 14.86
C GLU A 49 15.89 6.33 15.65
N GLU A 50 14.58 6.14 15.58
CA GLU A 50 13.86 5.00 16.17
C GLU A 50 14.25 3.67 15.52
N LEU A 51 14.62 3.67 14.24
CA LEU A 51 14.98 2.46 13.51
C LEU A 51 16.26 1.81 14.05
N ASP A 52 17.20 2.62 14.56
CA ASP A 52 18.37 2.09 15.25
C ASP A 52 18.03 1.40 16.57
N ALA A 53 17.11 1.99 17.33
CA ALA A 53 16.65 1.40 18.58
C ALA A 53 15.89 0.10 18.32
N TYR A 54 15.05 0.07 17.28
CA TYR A 54 14.32 -1.12 16.85
C TYR A 54 15.21 -2.21 16.27
N SER A 55 16.34 -1.88 15.64
CA SER A 55 17.31 -2.90 15.22
C SER A 55 17.77 -3.77 16.39
N GLU A 56 17.99 -3.20 17.58
CA GLU A 56 18.42 -3.97 18.75
C GLU A 56 17.30 -4.87 19.28
N VAL A 57 16.05 -4.37 19.28
CA VAL A 57 14.84 -5.14 19.66
C VAL A 57 14.64 -6.33 18.72
N LEU A 58 14.65 -6.09 17.41
CA LEU A 58 14.44 -7.10 16.37
C LEU A 58 15.52 -8.20 16.44
N SER A 59 16.79 -7.82 16.58
CA SER A 59 17.90 -8.78 16.67
C SER A 59 17.85 -9.61 17.96
N GLU A 60 17.36 -9.06 19.07
CA GLU A 60 17.16 -9.84 20.30
C GLU A 60 15.98 -10.80 20.15
N HIS A 61 14.83 -10.32 19.64
CA HIS A 61 13.64 -11.14 19.44
C HIS A 61 13.90 -12.31 18.48
N LEU A 62 14.72 -12.10 17.44
CA LEU A 62 15.12 -13.13 16.48
C LEU A 62 15.88 -14.31 17.13
N LYS A 63 16.61 -14.07 18.23
CA LYS A 63 17.35 -15.15 18.93
C LYS A 63 16.41 -16.12 19.63
N ASP A 64 15.23 -15.63 20.03
CA ASP A 64 14.24 -16.39 20.80
C ASP A 64 13.16 -17.01 19.90
N THR A 65 13.02 -16.56 18.66
CA THR A 65 12.02 -17.03 17.68
C THR A 65 12.62 -17.97 16.63
N LYS A 66 12.39 -19.27 16.82
CA LYS A 66 13.00 -20.31 15.96
C LYS A 66 12.54 -20.29 14.50
N ASP A 67 11.27 -19.95 14.26
CA ASP A 67 10.64 -19.98 12.94
C ASP A 67 10.51 -18.57 12.34
N GLY A 68 11.13 -17.57 12.97
CA GLY A 68 11.00 -16.15 12.65
C GLY A 68 9.73 -15.51 13.23
N PHE A 69 9.54 -14.24 12.91
CA PHE A 69 8.38 -13.43 13.30
C PHE A 69 8.04 -12.41 12.21
N SER A 70 6.83 -11.87 12.23
CA SER A 70 6.38 -10.79 11.36
C SER A 70 6.55 -9.45 12.07
N ALA A 71 7.03 -8.42 11.39
CA ALA A 71 7.22 -7.08 11.95
C ALA A 71 6.69 -5.99 11.02
N THR A 72 6.14 -4.92 11.58
CA THR A 72 5.77 -3.72 10.83
C THR A 72 5.99 -2.47 11.67
N LEU A 73 6.17 -1.35 10.99
CA LEU A 73 6.05 -0.02 11.58
C LEU A 73 4.63 0.50 11.39
N ILE A 74 4.11 1.22 12.37
CA ILE A 74 2.79 1.85 12.39
C ILE A 74 2.89 3.19 13.14
N ASN A 75 1.96 4.11 12.92
CA ASN A 75 1.88 5.37 13.69
C ASN A 75 0.65 5.30 14.60
N ILE A 76 0.86 4.98 15.88
CA ILE A 76 -0.25 4.90 16.84
C ILE A 76 -0.59 6.30 17.32
N ASP A 77 0.40 7.08 17.75
CA ASP A 77 0.21 8.45 18.24
C ASP A 77 0.69 9.54 17.25
N ASP A 78 0.40 10.80 17.59
CA ASP A 78 0.66 11.97 16.74
C ASP A 78 2.06 12.53 17.03
N ASP A 79 3.07 11.66 16.92
CA ASP A 79 4.48 12.05 16.97
C ASP A 79 5.21 11.71 15.65
N ASP A 80 6.46 12.16 15.56
CA ASP A 80 7.26 12.04 14.33
C ASP A 80 7.92 10.65 14.20
N TYR A 81 7.63 9.72 15.11
CA TYR A 81 8.28 8.41 15.22
C TYR A 81 7.30 7.28 14.93
N TYR A 82 7.81 6.20 14.35
CA TYR A 82 7.03 4.98 14.23
C TYR A 82 6.96 4.21 15.54
N GLU A 83 5.85 3.50 15.78
CA GLU A 83 5.79 2.34 16.65
C GLU A 83 6.14 1.06 15.90
N LEU A 84 6.85 0.15 16.57
CA LEU A 84 7.14 -1.20 16.07
C LEU A 84 6.09 -2.19 16.60
N ALA A 85 5.45 -2.94 15.71
CA ALA A 85 4.60 -4.08 16.04
C ALA A 85 5.24 -5.40 15.55
N MET A 86 5.30 -6.41 16.43
CA MET A 86 5.83 -7.74 16.12
C MET A 86 4.83 -8.85 16.43
N PHE A 87 4.80 -9.89 15.60
CA PHE A 87 3.91 -11.06 15.72
C PHE A 87 4.66 -12.38 15.52
N ASP A 88 4.45 -13.35 16.40
CA ASP A 88 5.11 -14.67 16.31
C ASP A 88 4.38 -15.65 15.36
N GLY A 89 5.14 -16.56 14.74
CA GLY A 89 4.80 -17.40 13.57
C GLY A 89 3.73 -18.50 13.69
N ASP A 90 2.77 -18.41 14.61
CA ASP A 90 1.51 -19.17 14.54
C ASP A 90 0.41 -18.27 15.13
N ALA A 91 -0.49 -17.76 14.29
CA ALA A 91 -1.56 -16.79 14.59
C ALA A 91 -2.63 -17.32 15.58
N LYS A 92 -2.23 -18.07 16.62
CA LYS A 92 -3.10 -18.95 17.40
C LYS A 92 -3.16 -18.66 18.89
N ALA A 93 -2.44 -17.67 19.43
CA ALA A 93 -2.60 -17.31 20.83
C ALA A 93 -2.39 -15.82 21.13
N ASP A 94 -1.28 -15.25 20.69
CA ASP A 94 -0.85 -13.93 21.18
C ASP A 94 -1.12 -12.82 20.14
N GLY A 95 -1.31 -11.60 20.64
CA GLY A 95 -1.46 -10.38 19.84
C GLY A 95 -0.11 -9.83 19.36
N ALA A 96 -0.03 -8.52 19.10
CA ALA A 96 1.22 -7.84 18.79
C ALA A 96 2.02 -7.48 20.05
N TYR A 97 3.33 -7.69 19.99
CA TYR A 97 4.28 -7.01 20.87
C TYR A 97 4.53 -5.62 20.30
N LEU A 98 4.27 -4.58 21.10
CA LEU A 98 4.37 -3.19 20.66
C LEU A 98 5.54 -2.48 21.36
N TYR A 99 6.27 -1.67 20.61
CA TYR A 99 7.33 -0.82 21.11
C TYR A 99 7.17 0.60 20.56
N THR A 100 7.31 1.60 21.42
CA THR A 100 7.36 3.03 21.04
C THR A 100 8.80 3.54 21.19
N TYR A 101 9.10 4.71 20.66
CA TYR A 101 10.42 5.31 20.76
C TYR A 101 10.41 6.54 21.65
N LYS A 102 11.41 6.66 22.54
CA LYS A 102 11.56 7.87 23.35
C LYS A 102 12.99 8.05 23.85
N ASP A 103 13.48 9.28 23.74
CA ASP A 103 14.76 9.71 24.31
C ASP A 103 15.95 8.80 23.91
N GLY A 104 15.97 8.30 22.66
CA GLY A 104 17.03 7.41 22.17
C GLY A 104 16.82 5.92 22.40
N GLU A 105 15.72 5.52 23.04
CA GLU A 105 15.47 4.14 23.45
C GLU A 105 14.14 3.61 22.91
N ALA A 106 14.13 2.34 22.49
CA ALA A 106 12.91 1.60 22.22
C ALA A 106 12.29 1.17 23.57
N ILE A 107 11.05 1.56 23.81
CA ILE A 107 10.31 1.28 25.03
C ILE A 107 9.28 0.20 24.74
N ASP A 108 9.43 -0.93 25.43
CA ASP A 108 8.40 -1.98 25.50
C ASP A 108 7.11 -1.39 26.07
N MET A 109 6.02 -1.48 25.29
CA MET A 109 4.72 -0.95 25.67
C MET A 109 3.95 -1.87 26.62
N ALA A 110 4.48 -3.05 26.97
CA ALA A 110 3.85 -3.99 27.89
C ALA A 110 3.43 -3.32 29.22
N THR A 111 2.23 -3.65 29.68
CA THR A 111 1.70 -3.18 30.97
C THR A 111 1.31 -4.36 31.86
N ASP A 112 1.06 -4.09 33.15
CA ASP A 112 0.64 -5.13 34.11
C ASP A 112 -0.62 -5.85 33.60
N GLY A 113 -0.47 -7.12 33.21
CA GLY A 113 -1.54 -7.96 32.66
C GLY A 113 -1.64 -7.99 31.13
N PHE A 114 -0.87 -7.16 30.42
CA PHE A 114 -0.86 -7.05 28.96
C PHE A 114 0.58 -7.08 28.43
N PRO A 115 1.19 -8.28 28.30
CA PRO A 115 2.52 -8.44 27.70
C PRO A 115 2.53 -8.27 26.17
N PHE A 116 1.35 -8.30 25.56
CA PHE A 116 1.07 -8.05 24.15
C PHE A 116 -0.35 -7.50 24.04
N TYR A 117 -0.70 -6.97 22.87
CA TYR A 117 -2.00 -6.37 22.59
C TYR A 117 -2.63 -7.02 21.37
N GLY A 118 -3.85 -7.54 21.52
CA GLY A 118 -4.54 -8.25 20.46
C GLY A 118 -4.95 -9.66 20.84
N SER A 119 -5.64 -10.30 19.92
CA SER A 119 -6.04 -11.70 19.98
C SER A 119 -5.86 -12.33 18.61
N TYR A 120 -5.51 -13.63 18.55
CA TYR A 120 -5.36 -14.37 17.28
C TYR A 120 -4.43 -13.69 16.24
N GLY A 121 -3.37 -13.01 16.71
CA GLY A 121 -2.46 -12.26 15.85
C GLY A 121 -3.07 -11.02 15.20
N GLN A 122 -4.08 -10.41 15.83
CA GLN A 122 -4.73 -9.18 15.37
C GLN A 122 -4.91 -8.15 16.50
N LEU A 123 -4.76 -6.87 16.16
CA LEU A 123 -5.28 -5.73 16.91
C LEU A 123 -5.86 -4.67 15.96
N ASN A 124 -6.59 -3.71 16.49
CA ASN A 124 -7.05 -2.53 15.76
C ASN A 124 -6.38 -1.28 16.32
N TYR A 125 -6.09 -0.31 15.45
CA TYR A 125 -5.60 0.99 15.87
C TYR A 125 -6.15 2.09 14.96
N VAL A 126 -6.13 3.32 15.44
CA VAL A 126 -6.48 4.50 14.63
C VAL A 126 -5.21 5.32 14.47
N PRO A 127 -4.70 5.51 13.23
CA PRO A 127 -3.46 6.23 12.99
C PRO A 127 -3.44 7.62 13.65
N ASN A 128 -2.31 8.01 14.22
CA ASN A 128 -2.05 9.34 14.79
C ASN A 128 -3.03 9.79 15.90
N SER A 129 -3.71 8.86 16.56
CA SER A 129 -4.75 9.19 17.56
C SER A 129 -4.32 8.87 18.99
N GLY A 130 -3.28 8.06 19.13
CA GLY A 130 -2.88 7.36 20.34
C GLY A 130 -3.78 6.17 20.67
N TYR A 131 -4.81 5.85 19.89
CA TYR A 131 -5.82 4.85 20.23
C TYR A 131 -5.58 3.49 19.58
N PHE A 132 -5.68 2.43 20.37
CA PHE A 132 -5.70 1.06 19.89
C PHE A 132 -6.57 0.16 20.77
N SER A 133 -7.12 -0.89 20.18
CA SER A 133 -8.07 -1.78 20.81
C SER A 133 -8.01 -3.18 20.24
N TYR A 134 -8.63 -4.11 20.95
CA TYR A 134 -8.93 -5.43 20.41
C TYR A 134 -10.09 -6.05 21.19
N ASP A 135 -10.80 -6.94 20.53
CA ASP A 135 -11.79 -7.81 21.13
C ASP A 135 -11.46 -9.29 20.90
N TYR A 136 -12.09 -10.14 21.70
CA TYR A 136 -12.18 -11.56 21.36
C TYR A 136 -13.39 -12.23 22.03
N ASP A 137 -13.91 -13.22 21.30
CA ASP A 137 -14.90 -14.17 21.82
C ASP A 137 -14.17 -15.29 22.58
N GLY A 138 -14.39 -15.35 23.89
CA GLY A 138 -13.96 -16.45 24.71
C GLY A 138 -14.92 -17.65 24.65
N ASN A 139 -14.40 -18.83 24.96
CA ASN A 139 -15.20 -20.04 25.12
C ASN A 139 -15.59 -20.19 26.59
N GLY A 140 -16.59 -19.42 27.03
CA GLY A 140 -17.09 -19.35 28.40
C GLY A 140 -17.65 -20.66 28.95
N GLY A 141 -16.84 -21.68 29.20
CA GLY A 141 -17.31 -22.95 29.80
C GLY A 141 -18.44 -23.65 29.03
N ASP A 142 -19.10 -24.63 29.66
CA ASP A 142 -20.10 -25.47 28.99
C ASP A 142 -21.48 -24.78 28.85
N ASP A 143 -21.78 -23.79 29.70
CA ASP A 143 -23.13 -23.20 29.85
C ASP A 143 -23.17 -21.68 29.62
N CYS A 144 -22.04 -21.05 29.28
CA CYS A 144 -21.96 -19.62 28.94
C CYS A 144 -21.01 -19.34 27.76
N GLY A 145 -20.94 -18.07 27.37
CA GLY A 145 -19.90 -17.51 26.52
C GLY A 145 -19.43 -16.19 27.13
N ASP A 146 -18.27 -15.73 26.72
CA ASP A 146 -17.68 -14.47 27.17
C ASP A 146 -17.20 -13.66 25.96
N PHE A 147 -17.49 -12.36 25.97
CA PHE A 147 -16.96 -11.40 25.01
C PHE A 147 -16.10 -10.39 25.77
N MET A 148 -14.87 -10.21 25.33
CA MET A 148 -13.93 -9.26 25.91
C MET A 148 -13.60 -8.16 24.92
N PHE A 149 -13.59 -6.91 25.40
CA PHE A 149 -13.14 -5.75 24.63
C PHE A 149 -12.19 -4.90 25.47
N PHE A 150 -11.03 -4.59 24.89
CA PHE A 150 -10.01 -3.77 25.51
C PHE A 150 -9.74 -2.54 24.67
N ALA A 151 -9.60 -1.39 25.34
CA ALA A 151 -9.22 -0.14 24.69
C ALA A 151 -8.07 0.51 25.45
N PHE A 152 -7.13 1.06 24.71
CA PHE A 152 -5.91 1.64 25.24
C PHE A 152 -5.65 3.01 24.60
N SER A 153 -4.88 3.83 25.31
CA SER A 153 -4.24 5.00 24.71
C SER A 153 -2.75 5.02 24.95
N LEU A 154 -1.97 5.35 23.92
CA LEU A 154 -0.58 5.76 24.00
C LEU A 154 -0.50 7.28 24.17
N LYS A 155 0.14 7.74 25.25
CA LYS A 155 0.42 9.16 25.51
C LYS A 155 1.76 9.32 26.20
N ASP A 156 2.59 10.22 25.69
CA ASP A 156 3.94 10.50 26.23
C ASP A 156 4.79 9.21 26.37
N GLY A 157 4.67 8.28 25.42
CA GLY A 157 5.36 6.97 25.44
C GLY A 157 4.85 6.02 26.53
N LYS A 158 3.61 6.17 27.00
CA LYS A 158 3.00 5.30 28.00
C LYS A 158 1.62 4.83 27.59
N VAL A 159 1.38 3.53 27.75
CA VAL A 159 0.06 2.94 27.56
C VAL A 159 -0.80 3.10 28.80
N GLU A 160 -2.02 3.60 28.60
CA GLU A 160 -3.11 3.62 29.57
C GLU A 160 -4.22 2.68 29.11
N ASN A 161 -4.66 1.75 29.98
CA ASN A 161 -5.84 0.93 29.75
C ASN A 161 -7.10 1.74 30.08
N LEU A 162 -7.84 2.12 29.03
CA LEU A 162 -9.03 2.97 29.09
C LEU A 162 -10.26 2.20 29.56
N CYS A 163 -10.38 0.94 29.14
CA CYS A 163 -11.37 0.00 29.63
C CYS A 163 -10.96 -1.45 29.34
N SER A 164 -11.44 -2.36 30.18
CA SER A 164 -11.38 -3.82 29.97
C SER A 164 -12.77 -4.38 30.19
N LEU A 165 -13.59 -4.34 29.15
CA LEU A 165 -15.00 -4.70 29.18
C LEU A 165 -15.16 -6.21 28.99
N GLU A 166 -15.99 -6.84 29.81
CA GLU A 166 -16.35 -8.24 29.70
C GLU A 166 -17.88 -8.37 29.74
N GLN A 167 -18.44 -9.13 28.81
CA GLN A 167 -19.83 -9.59 28.87
C GLN A 167 -19.81 -11.12 28.98
N VAL A 168 -20.29 -11.65 30.10
CA VAL A 168 -20.57 -13.09 30.26
C VAL A 168 -22.05 -13.30 30.01
N PHE A 169 -22.38 -14.01 28.94
CA PHE A 169 -23.76 -14.34 28.57
C PHE A 169 -24.04 -15.83 28.76
N TYR A 170 -25.24 -16.18 29.21
CA TYR A 170 -25.61 -17.56 29.52
C TYR A 170 -26.54 -18.14 28.47
N TYR A 171 -26.36 -19.41 28.10
CA TYR A 171 -27.26 -20.09 27.15
C TYR A 171 -28.64 -20.39 27.74
N ASP A 172 -28.79 -20.29 29.06
CA ASP A 172 -30.07 -20.32 29.76
C ASP A 172 -30.60 -18.89 29.93
N ASP A 173 -31.57 -18.50 29.10
CA ASP A 173 -32.25 -17.18 29.10
C ASP A 173 -32.87 -16.79 30.46
N SER A 174 -32.93 -17.70 31.45
CA SER A 174 -33.36 -17.37 32.81
C SER A 174 -32.26 -16.76 33.68
N ILE A 175 -31.01 -16.82 33.23
CA ILE A 175 -29.84 -16.22 33.87
C ILE A 175 -29.52 -14.92 33.13
N ALA A 176 -29.39 -13.83 33.87
CA ALA A 176 -29.01 -12.55 33.28
C ALA A 176 -27.51 -12.52 33.01
N ASP A 177 -27.13 -11.84 31.94
CA ASP A 177 -25.74 -11.55 31.61
C ASP A 177 -25.06 -10.75 32.72
N VAL A 178 -23.76 -10.96 32.85
CA VAL A 178 -22.89 -10.23 33.79
C VAL A 178 -21.95 -9.36 32.98
N PHE A 179 -21.90 -8.07 33.32
CA PHE A 179 -21.05 -7.09 32.67
C PHE A 179 -19.97 -6.63 33.64
N SER A 180 -18.71 -6.55 33.20
CA SER A 180 -17.61 -6.08 34.03
C SER A 180 -16.75 -5.05 33.29
N ASN A 181 -16.10 -4.15 34.04
CA ASN A 181 -15.02 -3.28 33.57
C ASN A 181 -13.86 -3.32 34.57
N HIS A 182 -12.66 -3.70 34.12
CA HIS A 182 -11.50 -3.94 34.97
C HIS A 182 -11.82 -4.88 36.15
N ASP A 183 -12.42 -6.03 35.85
CA ASP A 183 -12.82 -7.08 36.79
C ASP A 183 -13.85 -6.63 37.85
N LYS A 184 -14.51 -5.49 37.64
CA LYS A 184 -15.57 -4.98 38.52
C LYS A 184 -16.90 -5.03 37.80
N GLU A 185 -17.86 -5.71 38.40
CA GLU A 185 -19.23 -5.76 37.89
C GLU A 185 -19.82 -4.36 37.76
N ILE A 186 -20.38 -4.07 36.59
CA ILE A 186 -21.04 -2.81 36.23
C ILE A 186 -22.45 -3.12 35.70
N SER A 187 -23.27 -2.08 35.55
CA SER A 187 -24.57 -2.24 34.90
C SER A 187 -24.45 -2.38 33.38
N GLU A 188 -25.38 -3.07 32.73
CA GLU A 188 -25.49 -3.13 31.26
C GLU A 188 -25.50 -1.74 30.62
N SER A 189 -26.16 -0.76 31.26
CA SER A 189 -26.18 0.63 30.77
C SER A 189 -24.78 1.25 30.77
N GLU A 190 -24.00 1.01 31.82
CA GLU A 190 -22.63 1.53 31.93
C GLU A 190 -21.69 0.82 30.94
N TYR A 191 -21.87 -0.50 30.75
CA TYR A 191 -21.15 -1.26 29.75
C TYR A 191 -21.40 -0.69 28.35
N ASN A 192 -22.66 -0.51 27.98
CA ASN A 192 -23.05 0.02 26.67
C ASN A 192 -22.55 1.46 26.46
N GLU A 193 -22.53 2.30 27.50
CA GLU A 193 -21.95 3.65 27.41
C GLU A 193 -20.44 3.62 27.14
N LEU A 194 -19.70 2.71 27.79
CA LEU A 194 -18.26 2.55 27.59
C LEU A 194 -17.94 1.93 26.23
N TYR A 195 -18.68 0.88 25.84
CA TYR A 195 -18.53 0.26 24.53
C TYR A 195 -18.88 1.24 23.42
N GLN A 196 -19.97 2.01 23.54
CA GLN A 196 -20.28 3.08 22.59
C GLN A 196 -19.15 4.10 22.48
N LYS A 197 -18.64 4.56 23.63
CA LYS A 197 -17.59 5.56 23.69
C LYS A 197 -16.30 5.09 23.01
N TYR A 198 -15.87 3.85 23.21
CA TYR A 198 -14.54 3.41 22.74
C TYR A 198 -14.60 2.58 21.46
N TRP A 199 -15.69 1.86 21.20
CA TRP A 199 -15.90 1.20 19.92
C TRP A 199 -16.43 2.21 18.90
N TYR A 200 -17.66 2.71 19.05
CA TYR A 200 -18.31 3.46 17.99
C TYR A 200 -17.85 4.91 17.84
N ASP A 201 -17.50 5.61 18.92
CA ASP A 201 -17.06 7.01 18.81
C ASP A 201 -15.59 7.14 18.39
N TYR A 202 -14.76 6.09 18.58
CA TYR A 202 -13.35 6.04 18.13
C TYR A 202 -13.13 5.24 16.86
N ILE A 203 -14.04 4.34 16.46
CA ILE A 203 -14.07 3.82 15.10
C ILE A 203 -14.46 4.98 14.18
N SER A 204 -13.44 5.67 13.69
CA SER A 204 -13.54 6.51 12.50
C SER A 204 -13.45 5.64 11.26
N ASP A 205 -13.70 6.25 10.09
CA ASP A 205 -13.42 5.63 8.78
C ASP A 205 -11.92 5.25 8.62
N ASP A 206 -11.06 5.63 9.57
CA ASP A 206 -9.61 5.43 9.55
C ASP A 206 -9.12 4.24 10.39
N LEU A 207 -10.02 3.47 11.03
CA LEU A 207 -9.63 2.27 11.79
C LEU A 207 -8.82 1.32 10.89
N LYS A 208 -7.64 0.93 11.37
CA LYS A 208 -6.78 -0.04 10.71
C LYS A 208 -6.78 -1.36 11.47
N ASP A 209 -7.01 -2.44 10.72
CA ASP A 209 -6.81 -3.80 11.19
C ASP A 209 -5.34 -4.17 10.99
N LEU A 210 -4.63 -4.39 12.10
CA LEU A 210 -3.27 -4.88 12.06
C LEU A 210 -3.24 -6.36 12.39
N THR A 211 -2.76 -7.16 11.43
CA THR A 211 -2.66 -8.61 11.55
C THR A 211 -1.22 -9.07 11.32
N TYR A 212 -0.92 -10.30 11.74
CA TYR A 212 0.30 -11.02 11.39
C TYR A 212 0.69 -10.90 9.91
N TYR A 213 -0.29 -10.91 8.99
CA TYR A 213 -0.07 -10.90 7.54
C TYR A 213 0.29 -9.52 6.98
N ASN A 214 0.10 -8.44 7.75
CA ASN A 214 0.48 -7.10 7.33
C ASN A 214 1.98 -6.84 7.45
N GLY A 215 2.70 -7.59 8.29
CA GLY A 215 4.12 -7.36 8.54
C GLY A 215 5.07 -8.09 7.58
N TYR A 216 6.29 -7.58 7.55
CA TYR A 216 7.44 -8.16 6.88
C TYR A 216 7.96 -9.37 7.66
N MET A 217 8.10 -10.51 6.99
CA MET A 217 8.59 -11.75 7.61
C MET A 217 10.11 -11.68 7.84
N ILE A 218 10.53 -11.76 9.11
CA ILE A 218 11.93 -11.73 9.52
C ILE A 218 12.36 -13.12 10.03
N THR A 219 13.35 -13.70 9.36
CA THR A 219 13.97 -14.99 9.70
C THR A 219 15.50 -14.90 9.83
N SER A 220 16.08 -13.73 9.60
CA SER A 220 17.53 -13.49 9.60
C SER A 220 17.88 -12.02 9.88
N GLU A 221 19.13 -11.77 10.29
CA GLU A 221 19.65 -10.41 10.52
C GLU A 221 19.69 -9.58 9.22
N ASP A 222 19.94 -10.21 8.07
CA ASP A 222 19.93 -9.54 6.77
C ASP A 222 18.52 -9.00 6.42
N GLU A 223 17.47 -9.69 6.87
CA GLU A 223 16.08 -9.28 6.71
C GLU A 223 15.69 -8.13 7.65
N ILE A 224 16.33 -8.02 8.82
CA ILE A 224 16.19 -6.86 9.71
C ILE A 224 16.74 -5.61 9.01
N GLU A 225 17.94 -5.69 8.44
CA GLU A 225 18.53 -4.56 7.70
C GLU A 225 17.69 -4.18 6.48
N ALA A 226 17.14 -5.16 5.76
CA ALA A 226 16.24 -4.91 4.64
C ALA A 226 14.96 -4.20 5.07
N PHE A 227 14.29 -4.72 6.11
CA PHE A 227 13.07 -4.14 6.67
C PHE A 227 13.29 -2.69 7.12
N LEU A 228 14.32 -2.43 7.93
CA LEU A 228 14.57 -1.08 8.44
C LEU A 228 14.99 -0.13 7.31
N SER A 229 15.82 -0.56 6.36
CA SER A 229 16.25 0.31 5.25
C SER A 229 15.12 0.65 4.29
N GLU A 230 14.14 -0.24 4.12
CA GLU A 230 12.93 0.02 3.31
C GLU A 230 12.00 1.03 3.98
N ASN A 231 12.02 1.11 5.31
CA ASN A 231 11.22 2.05 6.10
C ASN A 231 11.99 3.32 6.51
N ASP A 232 13.30 3.41 6.22
CA ASP A 232 14.13 4.60 6.45
C ASP A 232 13.99 5.67 5.34
N VAL A 233 12.95 5.54 4.53
CA VAL A 233 12.56 6.56 3.57
C VAL A 233 11.29 7.21 4.11
N ASP A 234 11.34 8.53 4.34
CA ASP A 234 10.13 9.32 4.55
C ASP A 234 9.11 8.88 3.50
N GLU A 235 7.99 8.29 3.91
CA GLU A 235 6.81 8.25 3.06
C GLU A 235 6.35 9.69 2.99
N ILE A 236 6.97 10.47 2.10
CA ILE A 236 6.55 11.83 1.83
C ILE A 236 5.16 11.66 1.24
N GLU A 237 4.12 11.88 2.04
CA GLU A 237 2.77 12.08 1.54
C GLU A 237 2.82 13.39 0.73
N VAL A 238 3.12 13.27 -0.56
CA VAL A 238 3.21 14.43 -1.46
C VAL A 238 1.78 14.86 -1.77
N SER A 239 1.20 15.67 -0.91
CA SER A 239 -0.07 16.34 -1.24
C SER A 239 0.21 17.54 -2.15
N TYR A 240 -0.20 17.43 -3.41
CA TYR A 240 -0.20 18.55 -4.34
C TYR A 240 -1.46 19.40 -4.15
N SER A 241 -1.32 20.74 -4.18
CA SER A 241 -2.51 21.58 -4.29
C SER A 241 -3.11 21.49 -5.70
N ASP A 242 -4.40 21.77 -5.86
CA ASP A 242 -5.05 21.87 -7.19
C ASP A 242 -4.30 22.81 -8.16
N GLU A 243 -3.62 23.82 -7.62
CA GLU A 243 -2.85 24.80 -8.38
C GLU A 243 -1.51 24.21 -8.85
N ASP A 244 -0.89 23.34 -8.04
CA ASP A 244 0.32 22.61 -8.39
C ASP A 244 0.01 21.53 -9.45
N ILE A 245 -1.06 20.76 -9.27
CA ILE A 245 -1.50 19.72 -10.22
C ILE A 245 -1.77 20.33 -11.60
N LYS A 246 -2.45 21.48 -11.65
CA LYS A 246 -2.72 22.19 -12.93
C LYS A 246 -1.48 22.81 -13.56
N ALA A 247 -0.41 22.99 -12.80
CA ALA A 247 0.85 23.53 -13.30
C ALA A 247 1.81 22.44 -13.79
N MET A 248 1.55 21.17 -13.47
CA MET A 248 2.34 20.03 -13.94
C MET A 248 2.30 19.91 -15.46
N SER A 249 3.43 19.52 -16.03
CA SER A 249 3.46 18.95 -17.37
C SER A 249 2.76 17.59 -17.41
N PRO A 250 2.33 17.11 -18.58
CA PRO A 250 1.75 15.76 -18.72
C PRO A 250 2.67 14.65 -18.15
N ASP A 251 3.98 14.75 -18.34
CA ASP A 251 4.97 13.79 -17.81
C ASP A 251 4.94 13.77 -16.27
N GLU A 252 4.99 14.95 -15.64
CA GLU A 252 4.98 15.09 -14.17
C GLU A 252 3.65 14.62 -13.56
N LEU A 253 2.54 14.91 -14.24
CA LEU A 253 1.21 14.52 -13.81
C LEU A 253 1.03 12.99 -13.87
N PHE A 254 1.51 12.36 -14.93
CA PHE A 254 1.48 10.91 -15.07
C PHE A 254 2.38 10.22 -14.05
N GLU A 255 3.57 10.76 -13.78
CA GLU A 255 4.48 10.25 -12.75
C GLU A 255 3.85 10.34 -11.35
N ALA A 256 3.22 11.48 -11.02
CA ALA A 256 2.50 11.67 -9.76
C ALA A 256 1.34 10.66 -9.61
N PHE A 257 0.57 10.41 -10.68
CA PHE A 257 -0.46 9.36 -10.67
C PHE A 257 0.13 7.95 -10.45
N CYS A 258 1.24 7.60 -11.12
CA CYS A 258 1.89 6.30 -10.94
C CYS A 258 2.42 6.09 -9.51
N ASN A 259 2.77 7.18 -8.82
CA ASN A 259 3.22 7.15 -7.44
C ASN A 259 2.07 7.11 -6.41
N GLY A 260 0.82 7.31 -6.85
CA GLY A 260 -0.34 7.39 -5.97
C GLY A 260 -0.60 8.80 -5.40
N ASP A 261 0.17 9.81 -5.82
CA ASP A 261 0.06 11.18 -5.30
C ASP A 261 -1.12 11.96 -5.93
N VAL A 262 -1.60 11.52 -7.10
CA VAL A 262 -2.72 12.11 -7.84
C VAL A 262 -3.71 11.01 -8.23
N GLU A 263 -5.00 11.24 -7.97
CA GLU A 263 -6.07 10.34 -8.41
C GLU A 263 -6.40 10.58 -9.89
N GLY A 264 -6.54 9.48 -10.65
CA GLY A 264 -7.00 9.53 -12.04
C GLY A 264 -8.52 9.40 -12.13
N GLN A 265 -9.04 9.36 -13.35
CA GLN A 265 -10.44 9.10 -13.63
C GLN A 265 -10.63 8.19 -14.83
N TYR A 266 -11.78 7.52 -14.92
CA TYR A 266 -12.29 6.96 -16.17
C TYR A 266 -13.66 7.55 -16.50
N ILE A 267 -13.96 7.64 -17.80
CA ILE A 267 -15.24 8.14 -18.32
C ILE A 267 -16.07 6.93 -18.78
N ASP A 268 -17.29 6.77 -18.27
CA ASP A 268 -18.18 5.69 -18.70
C ASP A 268 -18.89 5.98 -20.04
N GLU A 269 -19.68 5.03 -20.53
CA GLU A 269 -20.46 5.16 -21.77
C GLU A 269 -21.51 6.30 -21.75
N ASN A 270 -21.86 6.82 -20.57
CA ASN A 270 -22.79 7.94 -20.38
C ASN A 270 -22.06 9.29 -20.30
N GLY A 271 -20.73 9.28 -20.23
CA GLY A 271 -19.90 10.47 -20.04
C GLY A 271 -19.73 10.86 -18.58
N ASP A 272 -20.08 9.99 -17.64
CA ASP A 272 -19.88 10.21 -16.21
C ASP A 272 -18.44 9.84 -15.81
N SER A 273 -17.82 10.70 -14.99
CA SER A 273 -16.45 10.49 -14.48
C SER A 273 -16.47 9.78 -13.14
N TYR A 274 -15.56 8.83 -12.97
CA TYR A 274 -15.36 8.05 -11.76
C TYR A 274 -13.88 8.00 -11.39
N PRO A 275 -13.55 7.98 -10.09
CA PRO A 275 -12.17 7.90 -9.63
C PRO A 275 -11.50 6.61 -10.13
N TYR A 276 -10.22 6.73 -10.43
CA TYR A 276 -9.38 5.62 -10.86
C TYR A 276 -8.01 5.73 -10.18
N ASN A 277 -7.59 4.66 -9.54
CA ASN A 277 -6.25 4.50 -8.98
C ASN A 277 -5.69 3.15 -9.44
N LEU A 278 -4.41 2.93 -9.20
CA LEU A 278 -3.76 1.65 -9.51
C LEU A 278 -4.03 0.59 -8.45
N ASP A 279 -4.70 0.92 -7.35
CA ASP A 279 -4.96 -0.02 -6.25
C ASP A 279 -5.99 -1.10 -6.65
N GLY A 280 -5.79 -2.32 -6.16
CA GLY A 280 -6.84 -3.35 -6.20
C GLY A 280 -6.71 -4.45 -7.25
N TYR A 281 -5.54 -4.65 -7.86
CA TYR A 281 -5.29 -5.85 -8.67
C TYR A 281 -4.38 -6.84 -7.95
N GLU A 282 -5.00 -7.76 -7.20
CA GLU A 282 -4.32 -8.90 -6.60
C GLU A 282 -4.76 -10.21 -7.28
N ILE A 283 -3.80 -11.05 -7.66
CA ILE A 283 -4.06 -12.38 -8.23
C ILE A 283 -3.28 -13.41 -7.42
N ASP A 284 -4.00 -14.33 -6.76
CA ASP A 284 -3.42 -15.41 -5.96
C ASP A 284 -2.40 -14.94 -4.91
N GLY A 285 -2.63 -13.79 -4.27
CA GLY A 285 -1.70 -13.23 -3.27
C GLY A 285 -0.62 -12.31 -3.85
N TYR A 286 -0.60 -12.11 -5.16
CA TYR A 286 0.37 -11.26 -5.86
C TYR A 286 -0.28 -9.97 -6.33
N ASP A 287 0.18 -8.85 -5.79
CA ASP A 287 -0.14 -7.52 -6.31
C ASP A 287 0.49 -7.36 -7.70
N VAL A 288 -0.34 -7.38 -8.74
CA VAL A 288 0.14 -7.28 -10.13
C VAL A 288 0.67 -5.89 -10.47
N ASN A 289 0.40 -4.88 -9.63
CA ASN A 289 0.97 -3.54 -9.79
C ASN A 289 2.50 -3.54 -9.66
N ASN A 290 3.05 -4.53 -8.93
CA ASN A 290 4.50 -4.72 -8.83
C ASN A 290 5.18 -5.15 -10.15
N SER A 291 4.40 -5.54 -11.15
CA SER A 291 4.90 -5.93 -12.47
C SER A 291 4.63 -4.90 -13.57
N LEU A 292 4.02 -3.76 -13.25
CA LEU A 292 3.75 -2.71 -14.23
C LEU A 292 5.05 -2.08 -14.73
N THR A 293 5.07 -1.73 -16.01
CA THR A 293 6.19 -1.01 -16.63
C THR A 293 5.65 0.16 -17.45
N VAL A 294 6.34 1.30 -17.42
CA VAL A 294 5.98 2.46 -18.24
C VAL A 294 6.43 2.22 -19.68
N GLY A 295 5.49 2.38 -20.62
CA GLY A 295 5.74 2.33 -22.06
C GLY A 295 6.21 3.67 -22.61
N GLU A 296 6.48 3.71 -23.92
CA GLU A 296 6.79 4.97 -24.61
C GLU A 296 5.48 5.71 -24.92
N PRO A 297 5.40 7.04 -24.69
CA PRO A 297 4.19 7.79 -25.01
C PRO A 297 3.82 7.72 -26.49
N VAL A 298 2.52 7.61 -26.77
CA VAL A 298 1.97 7.40 -28.11
C VAL A 298 0.67 8.18 -28.27
N ASP A 299 0.49 8.82 -29.43
CA ASP A 299 -0.75 9.48 -29.85
C ASP A 299 -1.79 8.39 -30.21
N VAL A 300 -2.53 7.91 -29.22
CA VAL A 300 -3.56 6.86 -29.35
C VAL A 300 -4.92 7.42 -29.72
N ASP A 301 -5.19 8.67 -29.37
CA ASP A 301 -6.45 9.34 -29.68
C ASP A 301 -6.41 10.19 -30.97
N ASN A 302 -5.27 10.21 -31.66
CA ASN A 302 -5.07 10.84 -32.96
C ASN A 302 -5.30 12.36 -32.96
N ASP A 303 -5.14 13.04 -31.83
CA ASP A 303 -5.29 14.49 -31.71
C ASP A 303 -3.95 15.26 -31.89
N GLY A 304 -2.83 14.53 -31.86
CA GLY A 304 -1.47 15.05 -32.03
C GLY A 304 -0.74 15.37 -30.72
N GLU A 305 -1.38 15.16 -29.56
CA GLU A 305 -0.77 15.06 -28.24
C GLU A 305 -0.31 13.60 -27.99
N LEU A 306 0.43 13.36 -26.90
CA LEU A 306 0.95 12.03 -26.59
C LEU A 306 0.31 11.53 -25.31
N GLU A 307 -0.17 10.30 -25.34
CA GLU A 307 -0.75 9.63 -24.19
C GLU A 307 0.24 8.64 -23.60
N TYR A 308 0.08 8.40 -22.30
CA TYR A 308 1.01 7.62 -21.50
C TYR A 308 0.56 6.18 -21.38
N GLU A 309 1.52 5.26 -21.36
CA GLU A 309 1.26 3.82 -21.34
C GLU A 309 1.78 3.18 -20.05
N LEU A 310 0.92 2.41 -19.37
CA LEU A 310 1.33 1.40 -18.40
C LEU A 310 1.10 0.00 -18.96
N ILE A 311 2.14 -0.83 -18.94
CA ILE A 311 2.12 -2.17 -19.51
C ILE A 311 2.03 -3.18 -18.37
N SER A 312 0.90 -3.87 -18.30
CA SER A 312 0.71 -5.08 -17.49
C SER A 312 1.12 -6.32 -18.28
N PRO A 313 1.93 -7.24 -17.71
CA PRO A 313 2.23 -8.51 -18.37
C PRO A 313 0.98 -9.40 -18.52
N MET A 314 -0.09 -9.14 -17.77
CA MET A 314 -1.31 -9.95 -17.77
C MET A 314 -2.43 -9.34 -18.60
N TYR A 315 -2.61 -8.02 -18.51
CA TYR A 315 -3.72 -7.31 -19.15
C TYR A 315 -3.30 -6.47 -20.36
N GLY A 316 -1.99 -6.40 -20.64
CA GLY A 316 -1.45 -5.55 -21.69
C GLY A 316 -1.44 -4.08 -21.28
N SER A 317 -1.61 -3.20 -22.25
CA SER A 317 -1.46 -1.76 -22.10
C SER A 317 -2.67 -1.10 -21.43
N MET A 318 -2.41 -0.06 -20.66
CA MET A 318 -3.36 0.92 -20.16
C MET A 318 -2.90 2.27 -20.70
N PHE A 319 -3.80 3.01 -21.36
CA PHE A 319 -3.48 4.30 -21.98
C PHE A 319 -4.15 5.44 -21.22
N PHE A 320 -3.39 6.49 -20.94
CA PHE A 320 -3.83 7.63 -20.13
C PHE A 320 -3.58 8.95 -20.86
N ASP A 321 -4.64 9.76 -20.98
CA ASP A 321 -4.52 11.17 -21.35
C ASP A 321 -4.21 12.00 -20.09
N CYS A 322 -3.17 12.82 -20.14
CA CYS A 322 -2.69 13.63 -19.02
C CYS A 322 -2.76 15.10 -19.39
N LYS A 323 -3.92 15.73 -19.12
CA LYS A 323 -4.24 17.06 -19.64
C LYS A 323 -4.96 17.91 -18.61
N ASP A 324 -4.61 19.20 -18.56
CA ASP A 324 -5.24 20.22 -17.71
C ASP A 324 -5.31 19.83 -16.21
N GLY A 325 -4.31 19.09 -15.72
CA GLY A 325 -4.24 18.63 -14.33
C GLY A 325 -5.16 17.44 -14.05
N THR A 326 -5.53 16.65 -15.07
CA THR A 326 -6.35 15.45 -14.94
C THR A 326 -5.70 14.28 -15.67
N VAL A 327 -5.64 13.12 -15.02
CA VAL A 327 -5.24 11.85 -15.64
C VAL A 327 -6.50 11.08 -15.98
N THR A 328 -6.75 10.83 -17.27
CA THR A 328 -7.95 10.13 -17.74
C THR A 328 -7.57 8.82 -18.41
N LEU A 329 -8.08 7.70 -17.90
CA LEU A 329 -7.96 6.39 -18.54
C LEU A 329 -8.77 6.37 -19.84
N ILE A 330 -8.10 6.07 -20.95
CA ILE A 330 -8.70 5.95 -22.28
C ILE A 330 -9.16 4.51 -22.51
N ALA A 331 -8.26 3.56 -22.27
CA ALA A 331 -8.54 2.14 -22.46
C ALA A 331 -7.58 1.26 -21.66
N GLN A 332 -8.09 0.11 -21.22
CA GLN A 332 -7.33 -0.94 -20.55
C GLN A 332 -7.83 -2.33 -20.97
N GLY A 333 -7.08 -3.38 -20.58
CA GLY A 333 -7.52 -4.75 -20.73
C GLY A 333 -8.65 -5.12 -19.75
N GLU A 334 -9.59 -5.96 -20.20
CA GLU A 334 -10.72 -6.43 -19.39
C GLU A 334 -10.55 -7.92 -19.03
N GLY A 335 -9.74 -8.21 -18.01
CA GLY A 335 -9.62 -9.57 -17.45
C GLY A 335 -8.70 -10.51 -18.23
N THR A 336 -8.73 -11.80 -17.89
CA THR A 336 -7.70 -12.81 -18.24
C THR A 336 -7.58 -13.16 -19.73
N ALA A 337 -8.45 -12.62 -20.58
CA ALA A 337 -8.45 -12.92 -21.99
C ALA A 337 -8.48 -11.72 -22.91
N ALA A 338 -8.84 -10.52 -22.44
CA ALA A 338 -8.86 -9.32 -23.26
C ALA A 338 -7.61 -8.49 -22.98
N ILE A 339 -6.54 -8.76 -23.73
CA ILE A 339 -5.28 -8.02 -23.62
C ILE A 339 -5.39 -6.75 -24.46
N CYS A 340 -5.10 -5.60 -23.86
CA CYS A 340 -5.06 -4.30 -24.55
C CYS A 340 -3.66 -4.02 -25.12
N SER A 341 -3.61 -3.32 -26.25
CA SER A 341 -2.39 -2.84 -26.93
C SER A 341 -2.77 -1.76 -27.94
N CYS A 342 -1.84 -1.19 -28.69
CA CYS A 342 -2.15 -0.32 -29.83
C CYS A 342 -1.40 -0.76 -31.10
N THR A 343 -1.89 -0.33 -32.27
CA THR A 343 -1.23 -0.52 -33.56
C THR A 343 -1.48 0.69 -34.47
N THR A 344 -0.60 0.90 -35.45
CA THR A 344 -0.82 1.90 -36.49
C THR A 344 -1.39 1.23 -37.74
N TYR A 345 -2.56 1.69 -38.18
CA TYR A 345 -3.21 1.17 -39.38
C TYR A 345 -3.92 2.30 -40.14
N ASP A 346 -3.74 2.32 -41.46
CA ASP A 346 -4.29 3.34 -42.37
C ASP A 346 -3.97 4.80 -41.95
N GLY A 347 -2.77 5.00 -41.40
CA GLY A 347 -2.28 6.32 -40.98
C GLY A 347 -2.92 6.85 -39.70
N ALA A 348 -3.54 5.98 -38.89
CA ALA A 348 -4.07 6.29 -37.57
C ALA A 348 -3.61 5.26 -36.54
N THR A 349 -3.58 5.65 -35.27
CA THR A 349 -3.39 4.73 -34.15
C THR A 349 -4.74 4.16 -33.74
N TRP A 350 -4.76 2.86 -33.48
CA TRP A 350 -5.92 2.09 -33.05
C TRP A 350 -5.58 1.37 -31.74
N ILE A 351 -6.47 1.47 -30.76
CA ILE A 351 -6.41 0.66 -29.55
C ILE A 351 -6.98 -0.71 -29.90
N VAL A 352 -6.28 -1.77 -29.48
CA VAL A 352 -6.58 -3.16 -29.84
C VAL A 352 -6.83 -3.98 -28.58
N HIS A 353 -8.06 -4.48 -28.45
CA HIS A 353 -8.41 -5.53 -27.48
C HIS A 353 -8.40 -6.87 -28.19
N ARG A 354 -7.46 -7.74 -27.79
CA ARG A 354 -7.33 -9.09 -28.34
C ARG A 354 -7.79 -10.15 -27.35
N ASP A 355 -8.61 -11.07 -27.82
CA ASP A 355 -8.93 -12.33 -27.15
C ASP A 355 -8.42 -13.50 -27.99
N THR A 356 -7.26 -14.01 -27.60
CA THR A 356 -6.57 -15.10 -28.29
C THR A 356 -6.26 -16.29 -27.40
N THR A 357 -6.68 -16.25 -26.13
CA THR A 357 -6.37 -17.27 -25.12
C THR A 357 -7.49 -18.30 -24.98
N HIS A 358 -8.71 -17.98 -25.42
CA HIS A 358 -9.82 -18.94 -25.44
C HIS A 358 -9.69 -19.96 -26.59
N ALA A 359 -9.91 -21.23 -26.26
CA ALA A 359 -10.05 -22.26 -27.28
C ALA A 359 -11.27 -21.97 -28.16
N GLY A 360 -11.15 -22.23 -29.47
CA GLY A 360 -12.26 -22.14 -30.41
C GLY A 360 -12.51 -20.76 -31.04
N ARG A 361 -11.75 -19.73 -30.67
CA ARG A 361 -11.84 -18.39 -31.30
C ARG A 361 -10.53 -17.62 -31.22
N ARG A 362 -10.39 -16.62 -32.11
CA ARG A 362 -9.45 -15.51 -31.93
C ARG A 362 -10.13 -14.23 -32.38
N MET A 363 -10.10 -13.21 -31.54
CA MET A 363 -10.77 -11.94 -31.77
C MET A 363 -9.81 -10.78 -31.60
N TYR A 364 -9.94 -9.81 -32.47
CA TYR A 364 -9.27 -8.51 -32.39
C TYR A 364 -10.35 -7.44 -32.61
N PHE A 365 -10.59 -6.64 -31.58
CA PHE A 365 -11.43 -5.46 -31.62
C PHE A 365 -10.50 -4.26 -31.63
N LEU A 366 -10.67 -3.38 -32.60
CA LEU A 366 -9.86 -2.19 -32.76
C LEU A 366 -10.75 -0.97 -32.72
N ASP A 367 -10.46 -0.05 -31.80
CA ASP A 367 -11.19 1.21 -31.67
C ASP A 367 -10.26 2.38 -31.96
N LYS A 368 -10.77 3.32 -32.75
CA LYS A 368 -10.11 4.59 -33.02
C LYS A 368 -10.75 5.67 -32.18
N TYR A 369 -9.94 6.31 -31.35
CA TYR A 369 -10.35 7.44 -30.52
C TYR A 369 -10.11 8.77 -31.24
N ASN A 370 -10.73 9.84 -30.73
CA ASN A 370 -10.43 11.23 -31.04
C ASN A 370 -9.98 11.95 -29.76
N GLY A 371 -9.46 13.19 -29.86
CA GLY A 371 -9.06 14.01 -28.70
C GLY A 371 -10.16 14.42 -27.71
N ASP A 372 -11.42 14.01 -27.93
CA ASP A 372 -12.49 14.09 -26.94
C ASP A 372 -12.71 12.73 -26.23
N LEU A 373 -11.77 11.79 -26.42
CA LEU A 373 -11.77 10.41 -25.95
C LEU A 373 -12.99 9.59 -26.41
N GLN A 374 -13.56 9.94 -27.57
CA GLN A 374 -14.70 9.23 -28.16
C GLN A 374 -14.25 8.25 -29.23
N ILE A 375 -14.83 7.05 -29.22
CA ILE A 375 -14.68 6.10 -30.32
C ILE A 375 -15.37 6.67 -31.57
N VAL A 376 -14.58 6.92 -32.62
CA VAL A 376 -15.05 7.48 -33.90
C VAL A 376 -15.10 6.43 -35.01
N ASP A 377 -14.42 5.31 -34.84
CA ASP A 377 -14.46 4.17 -35.77
C ASP A 377 -14.06 2.87 -35.05
N SER A 378 -14.53 1.73 -35.54
CA SER A 378 -14.24 0.41 -34.96
C SER A 378 -14.04 -0.65 -36.05
N ILE A 379 -13.09 -1.55 -35.84
CA ILE A 379 -12.81 -2.71 -36.71
C ILE A 379 -12.82 -4.00 -35.88
N ASN A 380 -13.57 -5.00 -36.35
CA ASN A 380 -13.58 -6.33 -35.77
C ASN A 380 -12.97 -7.33 -36.75
N LEU A 381 -11.85 -7.95 -36.38
CA LEU A 381 -11.22 -9.02 -37.16
C LEU A 381 -11.15 -10.28 -36.30
N TYR A 382 -11.86 -11.35 -36.70
CA TYR A 382 -11.91 -12.55 -35.87
C TYR A 382 -12.19 -13.82 -36.67
N TRP A 383 -11.96 -14.96 -36.02
CA TRP A 383 -12.46 -16.26 -36.47
C TRP A 383 -12.98 -17.09 -35.31
N GLU A 384 -13.90 -17.99 -35.62
CA GLU A 384 -14.46 -18.96 -34.68
C GLU A 384 -14.56 -20.35 -35.31
N THR A 385 -14.72 -21.38 -34.47
CA THR A 385 -15.00 -22.76 -34.89
C THR A 385 -16.10 -23.36 -34.01
N GLU A 386 -16.93 -24.23 -34.59
CA GLU A 386 -18.01 -24.93 -33.88
C GLU A 386 -17.50 -26.00 -32.89
N ASP A 387 -16.25 -26.44 -33.04
CA ASP A 387 -15.59 -27.43 -32.17
C ASP A 387 -14.24 -26.86 -31.69
N TYR A 388 -13.98 -26.98 -30.38
CA TYR A 388 -12.79 -26.48 -29.67
C TYR A 388 -11.48 -27.18 -30.11
N ASN A 389 -11.56 -28.16 -31.00
CA ASN A 389 -10.41 -28.79 -31.64
C ASN A 389 -9.77 -27.87 -32.70
N GLU A 390 -8.45 -27.70 -32.66
CA GLU A 390 -7.68 -26.79 -33.53
C GLU A 390 -7.79 -27.10 -35.04
N ASP A 391 -8.07 -28.37 -35.38
CA ASP A 391 -8.21 -28.86 -36.76
C ASP A 391 -9.61 -28.63 -37.37
N SER A 392 -10.53 -28.05 -36.59
CA SER A 392 -11.90 -27.83 -37.00
C SER A 392 -12.01 -26.70 -38.06
N PRO A 393 -12.98 -26.77 -38.98
CA PRO A 393 -13.21 -25.70 -39.94
C PRO A 393 -13.49 -24.37 -39.26
N LYS A 394 -12.76 -23.33 -39.66
CA LYS A 394 -12.89 -21.97 -39.14
C LYS A 394 -13.78 -21.14 -40.06
N THR A 395 -14.58 -20.27 -39.45
CA THR A 395 -15.29 -19.19 -40.15
C THR A 395 -14.61 -17.88 -39.78
N TYR A 396 -14.26 -17.08 -40.79
CA TYR A 396 -13.50 -15.84 -40.64
C TYR A 396 -14.41 -14.64 -40.89
N TYR A 397 -14.18 -13.56 -40.16
CA TYR A 397 -15.02 -12.36 -40.17
C TYR A 397 -14.18 -11.09 -40.21
N PHE A 398 -14.70 -10.09 -40.93
CA PHE A 398 -14.25 -8.70 -40.88
C PHE A 398 -15.49 -7.81 -40.77
N ASN A 399 -15.58 -7.01 -39.70
CA ASN A 399 -16.75 -6.19 -39.35
C ASN A 399 -18.07 -6.98 -39.44
N ASP A 400 -18.07 -8.15 -38.80
CA ASP A 400 -19.18 -9.11 -38.72
C ASP A 400 -19.64 -9.68 -40.08
N GLN A 401 -18.88 -9.45 -41.16
CA GLN A 401 -19.11 -10.05 -42.47
C GLN A 401 -18.20 -11.26 -42.67
N VAL A 402 -18.79 -12.37 -43.13
CA VAL A 402 -18.04 -13.59 -43.45
C VAL A 402 -17.09 -13.32 -44.62
N ILE A 403 -15.83 -13.64 -44.44
CA ILE A 403 -14.75 -13.51 -45.43
C ILE A 403 -14.01 -14.84 -45.61
N THR A 404 -13.16 -14.89 -46.63
CA THR A 404 -12.24 -16.02 -46.85
C THR A 404 -11.03 -15.94 -45.92
N GLU A 405 -10.37 -17.08 -45.69
CA GLU A 405 -9.11 -17.14 -44.94
C GLU A 405 -8.00 -16.27 -45.57
N GLU A 406 -7.97 -16.18 -46.92
CA GLU A 406 -7.01 -15.35 -47.65
C GLU A 406 -7.24 -13.85 -47.36
N GLU A 407 -8.49 -13.40 -47.35
CA GLU A 407 -8.85 -12.04 -46.98
C GLU A 407 -8.52 -11.76 -45.51
N TYR A 408 -8.83 -12.69 -44.60
CA TYR A 408 -8.52 -12.55 -43.17
C TYR A 408 -7.02 -12.36 -42.95
N ASN A 409 -6.19 -13.21 -43.56
CA ASN A 409 -4.74 -13.11 -43.45
C ASN A 409 -4.20 -11.82 -44.05
N SER A 410 -4.83 -11.31 -45.13
CA SER A 410 -4.46 -10.04 -45.74
C SER A 410 -4.77 -8.86 -44.81
N TYR A 411 -5.94 -8.83 -44.17
CA TYR A 411 -6.28 -7.82 -43.16
C TYR A 411 -5.37 -7.91 -41.93
N TYR A 412 -5.14 -9.12 -41.43
CA TYR A 412 -4.26 -9.35 -40.29
C TYR A 412 -2.84 -8.83 -40.53
N GLN A 413 -2.26 -9.14 -41.70
CA GLN A 413 -0.94 -8.63 -42.08
C GLN A 413 -0.92 -7.11 -42.24
N ALA A 414 -1.98 -6.52 -42.79
CA ALA A 414 -2.05 -5.09 -42.97
C ALA A 414 -2.17 -4.33 -41.63
N ILE A 415 -2.87 -4.90 -40.65
CA ILE A 415 -3.13 -4.27 -39.35
C ILE A 415 -1.95 -4.44 -38.37
N PHE A 416 -1.29 -5.59 -38.37
CA PHE A 416 -0.26 -5.93 -37.38
C PHE A 416 1.18 -5.98 -37.96
N GLU A 417 1.38 -5.44 -39.16
CA GLU A 417 2.69 -5.30 -39.84
C GLU A 417 3.66 -6.50 -39.69
N TYR A 418 3.24 -7.69 -40.12
CA TYR A 418 4.10 -8.90 -40.14
C TYR A 418 4.83 -9.15 -41.45
#